data_AF-A0AAV0F4X2-F1
#
_entry.id   AF-A0AAV0F4X2-F1
#
_cell.length_a   1.000
_cell.length_b   1.000
_cell.length_c   1.000
_cell.angle_alpha   90.00
_cell.angle_beta   90.00
_cell.angle_gamma   90.00
#
_symmetry.space_group_name_H-M   'P 1'
#
loop_
_entity.id
_entity.type
_entity.pdbx_description
1 polymer ?
#
loop_
_entity_poly.entity_id
_entity_poly.type
_entity_poly.pdbx_seq_one_letter_code
_entity_poly.pdbx_strand_id
1 'polypeptide(L)'
;MKALEASLDPRKQYMTKPRPVEEENMKAIFRAEKEEQEKADKAFEEAEQQIKEAKKEKENKPLGADHNILVPGSTIQLVSGSFSGFSGILKKLDKNAQLATIGLTLFGKETLVHVDVKDIATGEV
;
A
#
# COMPACT_ATOMS: atom_id res chain seq x y z
N MET A 1 -58.43 1.95 -17.19
CA MET A 1 -57.55 1.15 -18.06
C MET A 1 -56.21 0.99 -17.35
N LYS A 2 -55.89 -0.20 -16.82
CA LYS A 2 -54.62 -0.51 -16.15
C LYS A 2 -54.14 -1.85 -16.71
N ALA A 3 -53.15 -1.80 -17.59
CA ALA A 3 -52.61 -2.98 -18.25
C ALA A 3 -51.29 -3.39 -17.59
N LEU A 4 -51.18 -4.71 -17.40
CA LEU A 4 -49.97 -5.52 -17.23
C LEU A 4 -48.99 -5.13 -16.12
N GLU A 5 -49.26 -5.66 -14.93
CA GLU A 5 -48.19 -6.06 -14.01
C GLU A 5 -47.86 -7.53 -14.34
N ALA A 6 -46.80 -7.74 -15.12
CA ALA A 6 -46.37 -9.07 -15.52
C ALA A 6 -45.78 -9.80 -14.30
N SER A 7 -46.55 -10.76 -13.77
CA SER A 7 -46.10 -11.75 -12.80
C SER A 7 -44.97 -12.60 -13.39
N LEU A 8 -43.73 -12.23 -13.10
CA LEU A 8 -42.55 -13.05 -13.36
C LEU A 8 -42.27 -13.90 -12.12
N ASP A 9 -42.45 -15.22 -12.26
CA ASP A 9 -42.15 -16.25 -11.25
C ASP A 9 -40.66 -16.16 -10.84
N PRO A 10 -40.30 -15.94 -9.56
CA PRO A 10 -38.91 -15.69 -9.14
C PRO A 10 -37.97 -16.91 -9.27
N ARG A 11 -38.52 -18.10 -9.57
CA ARG A 11 -37.77 -19.37 -9.69
C ARG A 11 -37.61 -19.87 -11.13
N LYS A 12 -38.19 -19.17 -12.11
CA LYS A 12 -38.06 -19.48 -13.53
C LYS A 12 -37.54 -18.28 -14.30
N GLN A 13 -36.56 -17.58 -13.74
CA GLN A 13 -35.65 -16.80 -14.54
C GLN A 13 -34.75 -17.79 -15.28
N TYR A 14 -35.27 -18.41 -16.35
CA TYR A 14 -34.41 -18.95 -17.40
C TYR A 14 -33.37 -17.87 -17.71
N MET A 15 -32.10 -18.24 -17.88
CA MET A 15 -30.99 -17.33 -18.21
C MET A 15 -31.34 -16.55 -19.49
N THR A 16 -32.11 -15.49 -19.34
CA THR A 16 -32.48 -14.57 -20.40
C THR A 16 -31.24 -13.71 -20.59
N LYS A 17 -30.76 -13.67 -21.83
CA LYS A 17 -29.59 -12.87 -22.14
C LYS A 17 -29.89 -11.42 -21.72
N PRO A 18 -28.97 -10.75 -21.00
CA PRO A 18 -29.16 -9.35 -20.64
C PRO A 18 -29.39 -8.54 -21.91
N ARG A 19 -30.19 -7.49 -21.80
CA ARG A 19 -30.41 -6.58 -22.93
C ARG A 19 -29.06 -6.01 -23.38
N PRO A 20 -28.75 -6.04 -24.69
CA PRO A 20 -27.51 -5.46 -25.19
C PRO A 20 -27.50 -3.97 -24.90
N VAL A 21 -26.33 -3.45 -24.54
CA VAL A 21 -26.13 -2.02 -24.27
C VAL A 21 -26.06 -1.28 -25.60
N GLU A 22 -26.71 -0.12 -25.68
CA GLU A 22 -26.64 0.77 -26.84
C GLU A 22 -25.22 1.35 -27.00
N GLU A 23 -24.75 1.51 -28.24
CA GLU A 23 -23.37 1.94 -28.51
C GLU A 23 -23.01 3.30 -27.90
N GLU A 24 -23.98 4.20 -27.78
CA GLU A 24 -23.81 5.53 -27.19
C GLU A 24 -23.54 5.43 -25.68
N ASN A 25 -24.25 4.56 -24.97
CA ASN A 25 -24.06 4.31 -23.55
C ASN A 25 -22.68 3.67 -23.27
N MET A 26 -22.23 2.78 -24.15
CA MET A 26 -20.90 2.19 -24.05
C MET A 26 -19.81 3.27 -24.17
N LYS A 27 -19.93 4.13 -25.19
CA LYS A 27 -18.99 5.24 -25.42
C LYS A 27 -19.02 6.26 -24.29
N ALA A 28 -20.18 6.51 -23.67
CA ALA A 28 -20.31 7.42 -22.54
C ALA A 28 -19.54 6.90 -21.32
N ILE A 29 -19.64 5.60 -21.01
CA ILE A 29 -18.88 4.97 -19.91
C ILE A 29 -17.38 5.06 -20.18
N PHE A 30 -16.93 4.68 -21.37
CA PHE A 30 -15.50 4.74 -21.72
C PHE A 30 -14.93 6.17 -21.65
N ARG A 31 -15.72 7.19 -22.00
CA ARG A 31 -15.30 8.60 -21.91
C ARG A 31 -15.21 9.07 -20.46
N ALA A 32 -16.23 8.79 -19.66
CA ALA A 32 -16.24 9.15 -18.24
C ALA A 32 -15.07 8.49 -17.51
N GLU A 33 -14.82 7.21 -17.78
CA GLU A 33 -13.76 6.45 -17.15
C GLU A 33 -12.36 6.91 -17.59
N LYS A 34 -12.20 7.28 -18.87
CA LYS A 34 -10.94 7.85 -19.38
C LYS A 34 -10.65 9.23 -18.76
N GLU A 35 -11.64 10.10 -18.64
CA GLU A 35 -11.48 11.42 -18.01
C GLU A 35 -11.14 11.29 -16.52
N GLU A 36 -11.78 10.36 -15.81
CA GLU A 36 -11.50 10.09 -14.41
C GLU A 36 -10.09 9.49 -14.20
N GLN A 37 -9.66 8.58 -15.07
CA GLN A 37 -8.30 8.03 -15.06
C GLN A 37 -7.25 9.12 -15.33
N GLU A 38 -7.41 9.94 -16.37
CA GLU A 38 -6.47 11.02 -16.68
C GLU A 38 -6.39 12.05 -15.54
N LYS A 39 -7.51 12.33 -14.88
CA LYS A 39 -7.55 13.20 -13.70
C LYS A 39 -6.85 12.59 -12.49
N ALA A 40 -7.01 11.28 -12.27
CA ALA A 40 -6.34 10.56 -11.20
C ALA A 40 -4.81 10.53 -11.42
N ASP A 41 -4.37 10.25 -12.65
CA ASP A 41 -2.95 10.23 -13.02
C ASP A 41 -2.31 11.61 -12.82
N LYS A 42 -3.01 12.67 -13.25
CA LYS A 42 -2.54 14.06 -13.06
C LYS A 42 -2.45 14.46 -11.58
N ALA A 43 -3.46 14.09 -10.78
CA ALA A 43 -3.45 14.37 -9.35
C ALA A 43 -2.33 13.60 -8.62
N PHE A 44 -2.05 12.37 -9.05
CA PHE A 44 -0.95 11.57 -8.52
C PHE A 44 0.41 12.17 -8.88
N GLU A 45 0.61 12.61 -10.14
CA GLU A 45 1.85 13.25 -10.57
C GLU A 45 2.11 14.58 -9.84
N GLU A 46 1.07 15.39 -9.63
CA GLU A 46 1.17 16.63 -8.85
C GLU A 46 1.52 16.35 -7.38
N ALA A 47 0.90 15.34 -6.76
CA ALA A 47 1.23 14.93 -5.40
C ALA A 47 2.67 14.38 -5.31
N GLU A 48 3.13 13.61 -6.29
CA GLU A 48 4.52 13.15 -6.38
C GLU A 48 5.50 14.33 -6.51
N GLN A 49 5.18 15.34 -7.32
CA GLN A 49 5.98 16.54 -7.47
C GLN A 49 6.05 17.32 -6.15
N GLN A 50 4.93 17.52 -5.45
CA GLN A 50 4.91 18.15 -4.12
C GLN A 50 5.72 17.34 -3.08
N ILE A 51 5.67 16.01 -3.12
CA ILE A 51 6.50 15.15 -2.26
C ILE A 51 7.98 15.25 -2.64
N LYS A 52 8.33 15.33 -3.94
CA LYS A 52 9.71 15.52 -4.41
C LYS A 52 10.25 16.90 -4.04
N GLU A 53 9.43 17.93 -4.12
CA GLU A 53 9.77 19.30 -3.70
C GLU A 53 9.91 19.41 -2.17
N ALA A 54 9.01 18.77 -1.40
CA ALA A 54 9.16 18.65 0.06
C ALA A 54 10.36 17.77 0.48
N LYS A 55 10.76 16.80 -0.36
CA LYS A 55 12.00 16.02 -0.15
C LYS A 55 13.25 16.82 -0.50
N LYS A 56 13.21 17.78 -1.43
CA LYS A 56 14.33 18.68 -1.71
C LYS A 56 14.69 19.61 -0.54
N GLU A 57 13.77 19.87 0.40
CA GLU A 57 14.07 20.54 1.67
C GLU A 57 14.53 19.59 2.80
N LYS A 58 14.39 18.27 2.63
CA LYS A 58 14.87 17.27 3.61
C LYS A 58 15.98 16.35 3.10
N GLU A 59 16.60 16.67 1.97
CA GLU A 59 17.81 16.00 1.48
C GLU A 59 19.11 16.62 2.03
N ASN A 60 19.01 17.39 3.13
CA ASN A 60 20.15 17.73 3.99
C ASN A 60 19.78 17.64 5.47
N LYS A 61 19.03 16.60 5.84
CA LYS A 61 19.18 16.06 7.18
C LYS A 61 19.24 14.55 7.02
N PRO A 62 20.41 13.90 7.19
CA PRO A 62 20.35 12.54 7.69
C PRO A 62 19.49 12.67 8.94
N LEU A 63 18.28 12.13 8.94
CA LEU A 63 17.61 11.81 10.20
C LEU A 63 18.51 10.74 10.80
N GLY A 64 19.62 11.16 11.40
CA GLY A 64 19.83 11.18 12.83
C GLY A 64 19.18 10.00 13.55
N ALA A 65 19.23 8.81 12.95
CA ALA A 65 19.39 7.63 13.75
C ALA A 65 20.77 7.81 14.35
N ASP A 66 20.79 8.39 15.54
CA ASP A 66 21.94 8.37 16.42
C ASP A 66 22.43 6.93 16.39
N HIS A 67 23.55 6.69 15.71
CA HIS A 67 24.03 5.35 15.33
C HIS A 67 24.51 4.55 16.55
N ASN A 68 24.16 5.00 17.74
CA ASN A 68 24.74 4.61 19.00
C ASN A 68 23.80 3.76 19.86
N ILE A 69 22.53 3.54 19.48
CA ILE A 69 21.63 2.75 20.33
C ILE A 69 20.72 1.80 19.53
N LEU A 70 21.26 1.14 18.50
CA LEU A 70 20.68 -0.12 18.02
C LEU A 70 21.33 -1.26 18.80
N VAL A 71 20.78 -1.56 19.98
CA VAL A 71 21.27 -2.62 20.84
C VAL A 71 20.54 -3.92 20.47
N PRO A 72 21.25 -5.06 20.32
CA PRO A 72 20.60 -6.36 20.26
C PRO A 72 19.64 -6.55 21.44
N GLY A 73 18.37 -6.81 21.16
CA GLY A 73 17.28 -6.89 22.13
C GLY A 73 16.30 -5.71 22.07
N SER A 74 16.65 -4.61 21.40
CA SER A 74 15.75 -3.46 21.23
C SER A 74 14.59 -3.77 20.30
N THR A 75 13.42 -3.20 20.60
CA THR A 75 12.28 -3.16 19.69
C THR A 75 12.56 -2.13 18.59
N ILE A 76 12.38 -2.55 17.35
CA ILE A 76 12.56 -1.72 16.18
C ILE A 76 11.34 -1.82 15.28
N GLN A 77 11.12 -0.78 14.50
CA GLN A 77 10.10 -0.75 13.45
C GLN A 77 10.77 -0.74 12.09
N LEU A 78 10.20 -1.50 11.17
CA LEU A 78 10.59 -1.54 9.78
C LEU A 78 9.95 -0.37 9.03
N VAL A 79 10.79 0.47 8.42
CA VAL A 79 10.35 1.65 7.69
C VAL A 79 10.18 1.32 6.21
N SER A 80 11.03 0.44 5.67
CA SER A 80 11.05 0.07 4.24
C SER A 80 11.08 -1.45 4.02
N GLY A 81 10.74 -1.85 2.79
CA GLY A 81 10.73 -3.24 2.33
C GLY A 81 9.39 -3.97 2.50
N SER A 82 9.37 -5.28 2.23
CA SER A 82 8.15 -6.12 2.29
C SER A 82 7.53 -6.23 3.68
N PHE A 83 8.30 -5.88 4.71
CA PHE A 83 7.88 -5.89 6.11
C PHE A 83 7.75 -4.46 6.68
N SER A 84 7.61 -3.44 5.83
CA SER A 84 7.35 -2.06 6.27
C SER A 84 6.10 -1.99 7.16
N GLY A 85 6.19 -1.24 8.26
CA GLY A 85 5.14 -1.11 9.27
C GLY A 85 5.11 -2.20 10.34
N PHE A 86 5.94 -3.25 10.21
CA PHE A 86 6.05 -4.28 11.24
C PHE A 86 7.05 -3.89 12.32
N SER A 87 6.75 -4.27 13.57
CA SER A 87 7.65 -4.16 14.71
C SER A 87 8.28 -5.51 15.06
N GLY A 88 9.55 -5.52 15.43
CA GLY A 88 10.26 -6.73 15.83
C GLY A 88 11.38 -6.45 16.82
N ILE A 89 12.05 -7.51 17.26
CA ILE A 89 13.20 -7.43 18.15
C ILE A 89 14.48 -7.57 17.33
N LEU A 90 15.39 -6.61 17.45
CA LEU A 90 16.71 -6.69 16.84
C LEU A 90 17.51 -7.81 17.50
N LYS A 91 17.77 -8.92 16.81
CA LYS A 91 18.56 -10.03 17.37
C LYS A 91 20.06 -9.77 17.25
N LYS A 92 20.48 -9.28 16.09
CA LYS A 92 21.89 -9.08 15.78
C LYS A 92 22.06 -7.90 14.83
N LEU A 93 23.14 -7.16 15.01
CA LEU A 93 23.54 -6.07 14.14
C LEU A 93 24.96 -6.33 13.61
N ASP A 94 25.07 -6.60 12.32
CA ASP A 94 26.35 -6.80 11.66
C ASP A 94 26.86 -5.45 11.10
N LYS A 95 27.63 -4.73 11.93
CA LYS A 95 28.19 -3.40 11.61
C LYS A 95 29.03 -3.37 10.32
N ASN A 96 29.68 -4.48 9.99
CA ASN A 96 30.54 -4.59 8.80
C ASN A 96 29.74 -4.71 7.50
N ALA A 97 28.59 -5.39 7.55
CA ALA A 97 27.76 -5.65 6.38
C ALA A 97 26.60 -4.64 6.26
N GLN A 98 26.40 -3.79 7.27
CA GLN A 98 25.22 -2.92 7.41
C GLN A 98 23.89 -3.66 7.37
N LEU A 99 23.91 -4.94 7.76
CA LEU A 99 22.75 -5.82 7.85
C LEU A 99 22.38 -6.06 9.31
N ALA A 100 21.08 -6.06 9.59
CA ALA A 100 20.47 -6.35 10.86
C ALA A 100 19.62 -7.62 10.74
N THR A 101 19.73 -8.52 11.72
CA THR A 101 18.85 -9.68 11.85
C THR A 101 17.78 -9.36 12.86
N ILE A 102 16.52 -9.45 12.43
CA ILE A 102 15.35 -9.03 13.18
C ILE A 102 14.44 -10.23 13.39
N GLY A 103 13.98 -10.44 14.63
CA GLY A 103 12.92 -11.40 14.96
C GLY A 103 11.56 -10.72 14.91
N LEU A 104 10.75 -11.08 13.92
CA LEU A 104 9.37 -10.62 13.76
C LEU A 104 8.41 -11.71 14.22
N THR A 105 7.34 -11.34 14.90
CA THR A 105 6.27 -12.29 15.24
C THR A 105 5.18 -12.25 14.19
N LEU A 106 5.20 -13.21 13.27
CA LEU A 106 4.19 -13.37 12.22
C LEU A 106 3.35 -14.61 12.56
N PHE A 107 2.03 -14.44 12.63
CA PHE A 107 1.10 -15.55 12.93
C PHE A 107 1.40 -16.28 14.25
N GLY A 108 1.88 -15.56 15.28
CA GLY A 108 2.27 -16.15 16.56
C GLY A 108 3.55 -16.97 16.51
N LYS A 109 4.31 -16.93 15.40
CA LYS A 109 5.62 -17.57 15.24
C LYS A 109 6.71 -16.53 15.01
N GLU A 110 7.87 -16.74 15.62
CA GLU A 110 9.03 -15.89 15.37
C GLU A 110 9.67 -16.23 14.02
N THR A 111 9.89 -15.21 13.20
CA THR A 111 10.53 -15.28 11.88
C THR A 111 11.76 -14.37 11.90
N LEU A 112 12.93 -14.91 11.54
CA LEU A 112 14.17 -14.15 11.44
C LEU A 112 14.31 -13.58 10.03
N VAL A 113 14.54 -12.28 9.91
CA VAL A 113 14.69 -11.58 8.64
C VAL A 113 15.99 -10.76 8.65
N HIS A 114 16.70 -10.76 7.52
CA HIS A 114 17.85 -9.88 7.30
C HIS A 114 17.39 -8.60 6.59
N VAL A 115 17.69 -7.46 7.18
CA VAL A 115 17.25 -6.14 6.71
C VAL A 115 18.38 -5.15 6.85
N ASP A 116 18.50 -4.20 5.94
CA ASP A 116 19.52 -3.16 6.02
C ASP A 116 19.26 -2.19 7.17
N VAL A 117 20.34 -1.66 7.76
CA VAL A 117 20.26 -0.69 8.87
C VAL A 117 19.56 0.62 8.49
N LYS A 118 19.48 0.92 7.18
CA LYS A 118 18.76 2.09 6.66
C LYS A 118 17.25 1.93 6.69
N ASP A 119 16.78 0.69 6.66
CA ASP A 119 15.35 0.35 6.58
C ASP A 119 14.71 0.16 7.95
N ILE A 120 15.48 0.34 9.03
CA ILE A 120 15.04 0.19 10.41
C ILE A 120 15.03 1.53 11.13
N ALA A 121 14.05 1.71 12.00
CA ALA A 121 13.99 2.79 12.96
C ALA A 121 13.82 2.24 14.37
N THR A 122 14.36 2.96 15.36
CA THR A 122 14.09 2.66 16.77
C THR A 122 12.60 2.89 17.03
N GLY A 123 11.89 1.85 17.44
CA GLY A 123 10.50 1.97 17.83
C GLY A 123 10.44 2.54 19.23
N GLU A 124 9.91 3.75 19.37
CA GLU A 124 9.54 4.28 20.69
C GLU A 124 8.31 3.49 21.17
N VAL A 125 8.34 3.08 22.44
CA VAL A 125 7.22 2.38 23.12
C VAL A 125 6.26 3.41 23.69
#